data_AF-A0A5B8XYW1-F1
#
_entry.id   AF-A0A5B8XYW1-F1
#
_cell.length_a   1.000
_cell.length_b   1.000
_cell.length_c   1.000
_cell.angle_alpha   90.00
_cell.angle_beta   90.00
_cell.angle_gamma   90.00
#
_symmetry.space_group_name_H-M   'P 1'
#
loop_
_entity.id
_entity.type
_entity.pdbx_description
1 polymer ?
#
loop_
_entity_poly.entity_id
_entity_poly.type
_entity_poly.pdbx_seq_one_letter_code
_entity_poly.pdbx_strand_id
1 'polypeptide(L)'
;MTMTLNLEEFLTLGEFSVLGSVPHREKVRAILGPPDDQGVGKNSNLLWRYGPVEFHFSQEGKTKLIYVDHFHMEFPRIDLWFFQSGITMTEVIEGLRAKALGFSIDGENTITTEKGIVIDFFDSGAIHALWLEFESPTRKKQISLSLDHERYSKLRKRSEESRKSMSEIVAKIVEAEIDQW
;
A
#
# COMPACT_ATOMS: atom_id res chain seq x y z
N MET A 1 -28.41 -0.28 -2.58
CA MET A 1 -27.58 0.51 -1.65
C MET A 1 -26.13 0.34 -2.08
N THR A 2 -25.43 1.43 -2.36
CA THR A 2 -23.99 1.40 -2.61
C THR A 2 -23.29 1.39 -1.26
N MET A 3 -22.37 0.45 -1.07
CA MET A 3 -21.69 0.23 0.20
C MET A 3 -20.30 0.88 0.14
N THR A 4 -19.96 1.68 1.15
CA THR A 4 -18.74 2.47 1.22
C THR A 4 -17.89 2.01 2.40
N LEU A 5 -16.62 1.66 2.16
CA LEU A 5 -15.64 1.42 3.21
C LEU A 5 -15.19 2.76 3.79
N ASN A 6 -15.34 2.94 5.10
CA ASN A 6 -14.99 4.21 5.75
C ASN A 6 -13.57 4.15 6.32
N LEU A 7 -12.64 4.92 5.76
CA LEU A 7 -11.25 4.94 6.23
C LEU A 7 -11.10 5.65 7.59
N GLU A 8 -11.96 6.63 7.89
CA GLU A 8 -12.01 7.29 9.20
C GLU A 8 -12.36 6.29 10.30
N GLU A 9 -13.37 5.46 10.03
CA GLU A 9 -13.79 4.39 10.90
C GLU A 9 -12.63 3.42 11.15
N PHE A 10 -11.95 2.98 10.10
CA PHE A 10 -10.81 2.09 10.23
C PHE A 10 -9.65 2.72 11.03
N LEU A 11 -9.33 3.98 10.78
CA LEU A 11 -8.27 4.69 11.54
C LEU A 11 -8.62 4.83 13.03
N THR A 12 -9.89 4.97 13.35
CA THR A 12 -10.36 5.14 14.73
C THR A 12 -10.48 3.80 15.45
N LEU A 13 -11.13 2.82 14.82
CA LEU A 13 -11.52 1.55 15.44
C LEU A 13 -10.50 0.42 15.18
N GLY A 14 -9.70 0.53 14.13
CA GLY A 14 -8.81 -0.53 13.65
C GLY A 14 -9.54 -1.62 12.85
N GLU A 15 -10.80 -1.39 12.47
CA GLU A 15 -11.59 -2.29 11.65
C GLU A 15 -12.58 -1.50 10.79
N PHE A 16 -12.94 -2.05 9.63
CA PHE A 16 -14.11 -1.58 8.90
C PHE A 16 -15.31 -2.32 9.48
N SER A 17 -16.34 -1.63 9.97
CA SER A 17 -17.50 -2.28 10.61
C SER A 17 -18.10 -3.41 9.76
N VAL A 18 -18.03 -3.24 8.44
CA VAL A 18 -18.55 -4.19 7.45
C VAL A 18 -17.62 -5.36 7.15
N LEU A 19 -16.29 -5.17 7.21
CA LEU A 19 -15.30 -6.21 6.90
C LEU A 19 -14.75 -6.89 8.16
N GLY A 20 -14.83 -6.26 9.33
CA GLY A 20 -14.13 -6.66 10.55
C GLY A 20 -12.63 -6.33 10.49
N SER A 21 -11.89 -6.81 11.49
CA SER A 21 -10.46 -6.50 11.67
C SER A 21 -9.53 -7.05 10.59
N VAL A 22 -9.73 -8.29 10.12
CA VAL A 22 -8.97 -8.88 9.00
C VAL A 22 -9.92 -9.64 8.08
N PRO A 23 -10.36 -9.03 6.95
CA PRO A 23 -11.32 -9.69 6.09
C PRO A 23 -10.74 -10.93 5.43
N HIS A 24 -11.52 -12.00 5.37
CA HIS A 24 -11.24 -13.15 4.51
C HIS A 24 -11.75 -12.87 3.09
N ARG A 25 -11.07 -13.37 2.06
CA ARG A 25 -11.41 -13.14 0.64
C ARG A 25 -12.87 -13.47 0.32
N GLU A 26 -13.41 -14.55 0.88
CA GLU A 26 -14.82 -14.92 0.68
C GLU A 26 -15.79 -13.85 1.21
N LYS A 27 -15.45 -13.22 2.34
CA LYS A 27 -16.23 -12.11 2.90
C LYS A 27 -16.12 -10.86 2.03
N VAL A 28 -14.91 -10.55 1.53
CA VAL A 28 -14.69 -9.45 0.57
C VAL A 28 -15.55 -9.65 -0.68
N ARG A 29 -15.53 -10.85 -1.28
CA ARG A 29 -16.33 -11.18 -2.46
C ARG A 29 -17.84 -11.13 -2.19
N ALA A 30 -18.27 -11.63 -1.03
CA ALA A 30 -19.68 -11.60 -0.64
C ALA A 30 -20.23 -10.16 -0.54
N ILE A 31 -19.36 -9.22 -0.14
CA ILE A 31 -19.73 -7.81 0.04
C ILE A 31 -19.57 -7.00 -1.26
N LEU A 32 -18.44 -7.13 -1.95
CA LEU A 32 -18.08 -6.30 -3.10
C LEU A 32 -18.52 -6.87 -4.46
N GLY A 33 -18.89 -8.16 -4.49
CA GLY A 33 -19.13 -8.91 -5.71
C GLY A 33 -17.85 -9.56 -6.25
N PRO A 34 -17.87 -10.07 -7.51
CA PRO A 34 -16.65 -10.56 -8.15
C PRO A 34 -15.66 -9.40 -8.39
N PRO A 35 -14.34 -9.66 -8.34
CA PRO A 35 -13.35 -8.65 -8.68
C PRO A 35 -13.34 -8.36 -10.19
N ASP A 36 -12.92 -7.15 -10.54
CA ASP A 36 -12.77 -6.70 -11.93
C ASP A 36 -11.56 -7.39 -12.60
N ASP A 37 -10.53 -7.66 -11.79
CA ASP A 37 -9.33 -8.36 -12.23
C ASP A 37 -8.82 -9.28 -11.12
N GLN A 38 -8.19 -10.38 -11.53
CA GLN A 38 -7.49 -11.31 -10.66
C GLN A 38 -6.09 -11.46 -11.23
N GLY A 39 -5.06 -11.37 -10.39
CA GLY A 39 -3.67 -11.33 -10.85
C GLY A 39 -3.35 -12.44 -11.87
N VAL A 40 -2.38 -12.23 -12.75
CA VAL A 40 -1.99 -13.25 -13.75
C VAL A 40 -0.85 -14.12 -13.22
N GLY A 41 -0.94 -15.45 -13.41
CA GLY A 41 0.12 -16.40 -13.08
C GLY A 41 -0.07 -17.16 -11.76
N LYS A 42 1.02 -17.66 -11.15
CA LYS A 42 0.99 -18.57 -9.98
C LYS A 42 0.31 -17.98 -8.73
N ASN A 43 0.15 -16.66 -8.68
CA ASN A 43 -0.44 -15.93 -7.55
C ASN A 43 -1.83 -15.34 -7.89
N SER A 44 -2.47 -15.80 -8.96
CA SER A 44 -3.75 -15.23 -9.43
C SER A 44 -4.86 -15.20 -8.39
N ASN A 45 -4.85 -16.17 -7.48
CA ASN A 45 -5.88 -16.30 -6.44
C ASN A 45 -5.57 -15.48 -5.18
N LEU A 46 -4.45 -14.76 -5.15
CA LEU A 46 -3.96 -13.98 -4.02
C LEU A 46 -4.09 -12.48 -4.24
N LEU A 47 -4.39 -12.02 -5.45
CA LEU A 47 -4.54 -10.60 -5.75
C LEU A 47 -5.85 -10.38 -6.49
N TRP A 48 -6.73 -9.57 -5.90
CA TRP A 48 -8.00 -9.17 -6.50
C TRP A 48 -8.10 -7.66 -6.60
N ARG A 49 -8.55 -7.16 -7.75
CA ARG A 49 -8.74 -5.73 -8.00
C ARG A 49 -10.22 -5.38 -8.11
N TYR A 50 -10.60 -4.28 -7.46
CA TYR A 50 -11.91 -3.64 -7.50
C TYR A 50 -11.71 -2.17 -7.84
N GLY A 51 -11.74 -1.82 -9.12
CA GLY A 51 -11.38 -0.50 -9.65
C GLY A 51 -9.95 -0.11 -9.25
N PRO A 52 -9.75 1.01 -8.53
CA PRO A 52 -8.43 1.48 -8.08
C PRO A 52 -7.89 0.75 -6.83
N VAL A 53 -8.63 -0.23 -6.29
CA VAL A 53 -8.30 -0.89 -5.02
C VAL A 53 -7.86 -2.32 -5.27
N GLU A 54 -6.70 -2.69 -4.74
CA GLU A 54 -6.15 -4.05 -4.80
C GLU A 54 -6.15 -4.69 -3.42
N PHE A 55 -6.67 -5.92 -3.33
CA PHE A 55 -6.59 -6.74 -2.13
C PHE A 55 -5.56 -7.84 -2.36
N HIS A 56 -4.60 -7.95 -1.45
CA HIS A 56 -3.66 -9.06 -1.40
C HIS A 56 -4.04 -10.00 -0.27
N PHE A 57 -4.20 -11.28 -0.60
CA PHE A 57 -4.59 -12.33 0.33
C PHE A 57 -3.44 -13.29 0.62
N SER A 58 -3.49 -13.90 1.79
CA SER A 58 -2.69 -15.08 2.14
C SER A 58 -3.15 -16.32 1.38
N GLN A 59 -2.37 -17.39 1.44
CA GLN A 59 -2.77 -18.70 0.88
C GLN A 59 -4.04 -19.22 1.57
N GLU A 60 -4.21 -18.89 2.85
CA GLU A 60 -5.38 -19.18 3.67
C GLU A 60 -6.53 -18.19 3.43
N GLY A 61 -6.39 -17.23 2.50
CA GLY A 61 -7.44 -16.29 2.11
C GLY A 61 -7.61 -15.08 3.02
N LYS A 62 -6.73 -14.85 3.99
CA LYS A 62 -6.78 -13.64 4.85
C LYS A 62 -6.22 -12.43 4.12
N THR A 63 -6.86 -11.27 4.25
CA THR A 63 -6.32 -10.02 3.69
C THR A 63 -5.02 -9.65 4.41
N LYS A 64 -3.95 -9.47 3.63
CA LYS A 64 -2.64 -9.02 4.12
C LYS A 64 -2.43 -7.53 3.85
N LEU A 65 -2.81 -7.11 2.66
CA LEU A 65 -2.61 -5.76 2.15
C LEU A 65 -3.87 -5.31 1.42
N ILE A 66 -4.29 -4.06 1.66
CA ILE A 66 -5.16 -3.33 0.73
C ILE A 66 -4.31 -2.22 0.15
N TYR A 67 -4.18 -2.14 -1.17
CA TYR A 67 -3.35 -1.18 -1.88
C TYR A 67 -4.22 -0.30 -2.79
N VAL A 68 -3.88 0.99 -2.88
CA VAL A 68 -4.59 1.97 -3.71
C VAL A 68 -3.55 2.83 -4.44
N ASP A 69 -3.52 2.77 -5.78
CA ASP A 69 -2.53 3.50 -6.62
C ASP A 69 -3.13 4.43 -7.68
N HIS A 70 -4.46 4.47 -7.81
CA HIS A 70 -5.12 5.25 -8.85
C HIS A 70 -6.07 6.29 -8.28
N PHE A 71 -5.51 7.23 -7.51
CA PHE A 71 -6.25 8.35 -6.88
C PHE A 71 -6.85 9.37 -7.86
N HIS A 72 -6.59 9.25 -9.15
CA HIS A 72 -7.17 10.09 -10.19
C HIS A 72 -8.53 9.59 -10.69
N MET A 73 -9.01 8.43 -10.23
CA MET A 73 -10.32 7.90 -10.59
C MET A 73 -11.35 8.22 -9.50
N GLU A 74 -12.60 8.49 -9.89
CA GLU A 74 -13.70 8.57 -8.92
C GLU A 74 -13.76 7.26 -8.13
N PHE A 75 -13.69 7.35 -6.80
CA PHE A 75 -13.76 6.21 -5.90
C PHE A 75 -15.22 5.92 -5.56
N PRO A 76 -15.86 4.90 -6.14
CA PRO A 76 -17.26 4.66 -5.83
C PRO A 76 -17.48 4.03 -4.44
N ARG A 77 -16.41 3.66 -3.69
CA ARG A 77 -16.53 2.66 -2.61
C ARG A 77 -15.60 2.81 -1.40
N ILE A 78 -14.70 3.80 -1.34
CA ILE A 78 -13.92 4.09 -0.13
C ILE A 78 -14.08 5.57 0.20
N ASP A 79 -14.61 5.87 1.39
CA ASP A 79 -14.62 7.24 1.93
C ASP A 79 -13.24 7.54 2.48
N LEU A 80 -12.46 8.18 1.62
CA LEU A 80 -11.15 8.69 1.95
C LEU A 80 -11.32 10.10 2.52
N TRP A 81 -11.85 10.22 3.74
CA TRP A 81 -12.26 11.50 4.35
C TRP A 81 -11.20 12.63 4.31
N PHE A 82 -9.90 12.30 4.19
CA PHE A 82 -8.86 13.27 3.83
C PHE A 82 -8.22 13.05 2.45
N PHE A 83 -8.38 11.93 1.74
CA PHE A 83 -7.77 11.80 0.41
C PHE A 83 -8.65 12.42 -0.66
N GLN A 84 -8.58 13.74 -0.74
CA GLN A 84 -9.05 14.48 -1.88
C GLN A 84 -7.93 14.57 -2.92
N SER A 85 -8.28 14.62 -4.21
CA SER A 85 -7.29 14.82 -5.26
C SER A 85 -6.47 16.08 -4.97
N GLY A 86 -5.15 15.95 -4.97
CA GLY A 86 -4.24 17.05 -4.69
C GLY A 86 -4.01 17.34 -3.20
N ILE A 87 -4.50 16.51 -2.28
CA ILE A 87 -4.12 16.66 -0.86
C ILE A 87 -2.60 16.49 -0.70
N THR A 88 -2.02 17.36 0.12
CA THR A 88 -0.60 17.39 0.46
C THR A 88 -0.31 16.60 1.73
N MET A 89 0.95 16.19 1.90
CA MET A 89 1.42 15.55 3.14
C MET A 89 1.14 16.40 4.39
N THR A 90 1.27 17.72 4.29
CA THR A 90 0.99 18.65 5.39
C THR A 90 -0.48 18.59 5.82
N GLU A 91 -1.40 18.63 4.87
CA GLU A 91 -2.84 18.55 5.15
C GLU A 91 -3.22 17.19 5.76
N VAL A 92 -2.60 16.10 5.31
CA VAL A 92 -2.78 14.78 5.93
C VAL A 92 -2.32 14.79 7.39
N ILE A 93 -1.14 15.34 7.68
CA ILE A 93 -0.60 15.47 9.04
C ILE A 93 -1.54 16.29 9.92
N GLU A 94 -2.05 17.42 9.41
CA GLU A 94 -2.99 18.28 10.14
C GLU A 94 -4.30 17.55 10.44
N GLY A 95 -4.85 16.81 9.48
CA GLY A 95 -6.04 15.98 9.67
C GLY A 95 -5.86 14.90 10.74
N LEU A 96 -4.73 14.18 10.69
CA LEU A 96 -4.39 13.16 11.69
C LEU A 96 -4.26 13.78 13.10
N ARG A 97 -3.60 14.93 13.21
CA ARG A 97 -3.45 15.66 14.49
C ARG A 97 -4.78 16.18 15.02
N ALA A 98 -5.62 16.75 14.17
CA ALA A 98 -6.93 17.28 14.56
C ALA A 98 -7.84 16.20 15.15
N LYS A 99 -7.68 14.94 14.74
CA LYS A 99 -8.40 13.78 15.27
C LYS A 99 -7.65 13.02 16.37
N ALA A 100 -6.51 13.53 16.83
CA ALA A 100 -5.65 12.87 17.81
C ALA A 100 -5.28 11.42 17.44
N LEU A 101 -5.06 11.16 16.14
CA LEU A 101 -4.60 9.87 15.65
C LEU A 101 -3.08 9.78 15.74
N GLY A 102 -2.56 8.69 16.30
CA GLY A 102 -1.12 8.44 16.38
C GLY A 102 -0.51 8.06 15.03
N PHE A 103 0.63 8.65 14.69
CA PHE A 103 1.39 8.35 13.48
C PHE A 103 2.90 8.63 13.65
N SER A 104 3.70 8.03 12.78
CA SER A 104 5.11 8.35 12.55
C SER A 104 5.32 8.85 11.12
N ILE A 105 6.37 9.63 10.94
CA ILE A 105 6.90 9.96 9.62
C ILE A 105 8.14 9.09 9.43
N ASP A 106 8.12 8.26 8.40
CA ASP A 106 9.19 7.31 8.09
C ASP A 106 9.92 7.80 6.83
N GLY A 107 11.07 8.46 6.98
CA GLY A 107 11.76 9.12 5.87
C GLY A 107 11.20 10.51 5.54
N GLU A 108 11.32 10.94 4.28
CA GLU A 108 10.91 12.30 3.87
C GLU A 108 9.45 12.37 3.42
N ASN A 109 8.93 11.30 2.81
CA ASN A 109 7.65 11.33 2.10
C ASN A 109 6.69 10.20 2.53
N THR A 110 6.87 9.59 3.70
CA THR A 110 6.00 8.48 4.11
C THR A 110 5.44 8.70 5.52
N ILE A 111 4.14 8.47 5.69
CA ILE A 111 3.44 8.52 6.97
C ILE A 111 2.92 7.12 7.29
N THR A 112 3.19 6.65 8.51
CA THR A 112 2.63 5.39 9.03
C THR A 112 1.77 5.67 10.25
N THR A 113 0.51 5.26 10.23
CA THR A 113 -0.37 5.38 11.39
C THR A 113 -0.16 4.22 12.35
N GLU A 114 -0.52 4.40 13.63
CA GLU A 114 -0.45 3.31 14.64
C GLU A 114 -1.31 2.09 14.27
N LYS A 115 -2.28 2.25 13.36
CA LYS A 115 -3.15 1.19 12.86
C LYS A 115 -2.60 0.49 11.61
N GLY A 116 -1.36 0.78 11.22
CA GLY A 116 -0.71 0.12 10.09
C GLY A 116 -1.16 0.63 8.71
N ILE A 117 -1.71 1.84 8.64
CA ILE A 117 -1.92 2.52 7.36
C ILE A 117 -0.63 3.24 7.00
N VAL A 118 -0.12 2.96 5.81
CA VAL A 118 1.02 3.66 5.25
C VAL A 118 0.55 4.51 4.08
N ILE A 119 1.00 5.75 4.07
CA ILE A 119 0.70 6.74 3.04
C ILE A 119 2.01 7.26 2.50
N ASP A 120 2.25 7.04 1.22
CA ASP A 120 3.46 7.45 0.54
C ASP A 120 3.16 8.61 -0.40
N PHE A 121 4.07 9.58 -0.45
CA PHE A 121 3.95 10.79 -1.24
C PHE A 121 5.08 10.86 -2.28
N PHE A 122 4.81 11.45 -3.43
CA PHE A 122 5.85 11.88 -4.35
C PHE A 122 6.58 13.09 -3.78
N ASP A 123 7.78 13.38 -4.31
CA ASP A 123 8.53 14.62 -3.99
C ASP A 123 7.73 15.90 -4.32
N SER A 124 6.74 15.80 -5.21
CA SER A 124 5.80 16.88 -5.51
C SER A 124 4.78 17.16 -4.40
N GLY A 125 4.73 16.31 -3.37
CA GLY A 125 3.76 16.37 -2.27
C GLY A 125 2.42 15.68 -2.55
N ALA A 126 2.21 15.16 -3.77
CA ALA A 126 1.02 14.39 -4.12
C ALA A 126 1.10 12.96 -3.59
N ILE A 127 -0.05 12.36 -3.24
CA ILE A 127 -0.11 10.97 -2.78
C ILE A 127 0.28 10.04 -3.92
N HIS A 128 1.29 9.21 -3.66
CA HIS A 128 1.79 8.18 -4.55
C HIS A 128 1.04 6.87 -4.34
N ALA A 129 0.92 6.43 -3.09
CA ALA A 129 0.33 5.15 -2.74
C ALA A 129 -0.25 5.17 -1.32
N LEU A 130 -1.26 4.33 -1.10
CA LEU A 130 -1.77 4.02 0.23
C LEU A 130 -1.86 2.51 0.39
N TRP A 131 -1.48 2.03 1.56
CA TRP A 131 -1.78 0.66 1.92
C TRP A 131 -2.09 0.41 3.38
N LEU A 132 -2.91 -0.63 3.62
CA LEU A 132 -3.27 -1.11 4.95
C LEU A 132 -2.64 -2.48 5.16
N GLU A 133 -1.72 -2.59 6.12
CA GLU A 133 -1.08 -3.86 6.48
C GLU A 133 -1.77 -4.51 7.70
N PHE A 134 -2.33 -5.70 7.48
CA PHE A 134 -3.05 -6.46 8.52
C PHE A 134 -2.18 -7.50 9.21
N GLU A 135 -1.24 -8.08 8.47
CA GLU A 135 -0.20 -8.94 9.01
C GLU A 135 1.09 -8.13 8.93
N SER A 136 1.54 -7.54 10.04
CA SER A 136 2.93 -7.09 10.13
C SER A 136 3.77 -8.26 10.63
N PRO A 137 4.49 -9.01 9.77
CA PRO A 137 5.49 -9.93 10.25
C PRO A 137 6.65 -9.08 10.73
N THR A 138 6.65 -8.65 12.00
CA THR A 138 7.85 -8.19 12.71
C THR A 138 8.77 -7.35 11.83
N ARG A 139 8.38 -6.12 11.42
CA ARG A 139 9.18 -5.19 10.57
C ARG A 139 10.39 -5.87 9.93
N LYS A 140 10.19 -6.74 8.92
CA LYS A 140 11.32 -7.04 8.03
C LYS A 140 11.71 -5.68 7.50
N LYS A 141 12.91 -5.20 7.86
CA LYS A 141 13.43 -3.90 7.45
C LYS A 141 13.24 -3.79 5.93
N GLN A 142 12.16 -3.14 5.52
CA GLN A 142 11.89 -2.89 4.12
C GLN A 142 12.74 -1.68 3.78
N ILE A 143 13.82 -1.93 3.04
CA ILE A 143 14.63 -0.87 2.48
C ILE A 143 13.96 -0.52 1.16
N SER A 144 13.20 0.57 1.17
CA SER A 144 12.71 1.19 -0.06
C SER A 144 13.83 2.05 -0.64
N LEU A 145 14.21 1.79 -1.88
CA LEU A 145 15.20 2.58 -2.61
C LEU A 145 14.49 3.36 -3.71
N SER A 146 14.44 4.68 -3.56
CA SER A 146 14.01 5.58 -4.62
C SER A 146 15.14 5.70 -5.64
N LEU A 147 14.84 5.32 -6.89
CA LEU A 147 15.78 5.36 -7.99
C LEU A 147 15.23 6.25 -9.09
N ASP A 148 16.07 7.11 -9.66
CA ASP A 148 15.72 7.78 -10.91
C ASP A 148 15.49 6.77 -12.04
N HIS A 149 14.80 7.21 -13.10
CA HIS A 149 14.43 6.36 -14.22
C HIS A 149 15.64 5.70 -14.91
N GLU A 150 16.78 6.40 -14.96
CA GLU A 150 18.00 5.90 -15.58
C GLU A 150 18.59 4.74 -14.76
N ARG A 151 18.71 4.91 -13.45
CA ARG A 151 19.18 3.88 -12.51
C ARG A 151 18.25 2.68 -12.49
N TYR A 152 16.94 2.90 -12.44
CA TYR A 152 15.95 1.82 -12.52
C TYR A 152 16.11 1.01 -13.80
N SER A 153 16.22 1.68 -14.95
CA SER A 153 16.37 1.02 -16.26
C SER A 153 17.64 0.18 -16.35
N LYS A 154 18.76 0.68 -15.80
CA LYS A 154 20.02 -0.08 -15.72
C LYS A 154 19.90 -1.33 -14.85
N LEU A 155 19.26 -1.23 -13.68
CA LEU A 155 19.05 -2.38 -12.79
C LEU A 155 18.14 -3.42 -13.42
N ARG A 156 17.06 -2.98 -14.07
CA ARG A 156 16.13 -3.86 -14.77
C ARG A 156 16.83 -4.63 -15.90
N LYS A 157 17.60 -3.95 -16.75
CA LYS A 157 18.40 -4.60 -17.80
C LYS A 157 19.36 -5.64 -17.21
N ARG A 158 20.01 -5.32 -16.10
CA ARG A 158 20.93 -6.24 -15.41
C ARG A 158 20.21 -7.45 -14.80
N SER A 159 18.97 -7.28 -14.32
CA SER A 159 18.09 -8.35 -13.85
C SER A 159 17.77 -9.33 -14.98
N GLU A 160 17.41 -8.81 -16.14
CA GLU A 160 17.12 -9.60 -17.34
C GLU A 160 18.36 -10.37 -17.83
N GLU A 161 19.52 -9.70 -17.95
CA GLU A 161 20.77 -10.31 -18.42
C GLU A 161 21.31 -11.39 -17.46
N SER A 162 21.21 -11.17 -16.15
CA SER A 162 21.74 -12.09 -15.15
C SER A 162 20.77 -13.18 -14.70
N ARG A 163 19.50 -13.12 -15.14
CA ARG A 163 18.39 -13.97 -14.68
C ARG A 163 18.22 -13.98 -13.15
N LYS A 164 18.61 -12.89 -12.50
CA LYS A 164 18.42 -12.69 -11.05
C LYS A 164 17.30 -11.69 -10.85
N SER A 165 16.59 -11.81 -9.73
CA SER A 165 15.56 -10.84 -9.37
C SER A 165 16.18 -9.46 -9.11
N MET A 166 15.40 -8.41 -9.34
CA MET A 166 15.77 -7.02 -9.02
C MET A 166 16.22 -6.88 -7.56
N SER A 167 15.54 -7.53 -6.62
CA SER A 167 15.87 -7.48 -5.19
C SER A 167 17.24 -8.08 -4.88
N GLU A 168 17.63 -9.20 -5.53
CA GLU A 168 18.95 -9.80 -5.36
C GLU A 168 20.08 -8.91 -5.89
N ILE A 169 19.83 -8.17 -6.98
CA ILE A 169 20.82 -7.24 -7.54
C ILE A 169 20.99 -6.03 -6.63
N VAL A 170 19.88 -5.46 -6.16
CA VAL A 170 19.88 -4.32 -5.24
C VAL A 170 20.58 -4.66 -3.92
N ALA A 171 20.28 -5.82 -3.33
CA ALA A 171 20.91 -6.26 -2.09
C ALA A 171 22.44 -6.30 -2.21
N LYS A 172 22.98 -6.83 -3.32
CA LYS A 172 24.42 -6.89 -3.57
C LYS A 172 25.08 -5.53 -3.75
N ILE A 173 24.37 -4.56 -4.34
CA ILE A 173 24.88 -3.20 -4.50
C ILE A 173 24.96 -2.53 -3.13
N VAL A 174 23.90 -2.65 -2.33
CA VAL A 174 23.86 -2.11 -0.97
C VAL A 174 24.94 -2.75 -0.09
N GLU A 175 25.12 -4.07 -0.14
CA GLU A 175 26.22 -4.77 0.57
C GLU A 175 27.60 -4.22 0.16
N ALA A 176 27.85 -4.06 -1.14
CA ALA A 176 29.13 -3.57 -1.66
C ALA A 176 29.41 -2.09 -1.35
N GLU A 177 28.37 -1.27 -1.13
CA GLU A 177 28.50 0.13 -0.72
C GLU A 177 28.70 0.28 0.79
N ILE A 178 28.08 -0.58 1.60
CA ILE A 178 28.27 -0.60 3.06
C ILE A 178 29.71 -1.00 3.42
N ASP A 179 30.32 -1.94 2.70
CA ASP A 179 31.70 -2.39 2.96
C ASP A 179 32.78 -1.32 2.66
N GLN A 180 32.39 -0.16 2.12
CA GLN A 180 33.29 0.96 1.82
C GLN A 180 33.26 2.06 2.89
N TRP A 181 32.48 1.88 3.96
CA TRP A 181 32.34 2.79 5.11
C TRP A 181 33.06 2.25 6.35
#